data_AF-A0A2M8B962-F1
#
_entry.id   AF-A0A2M8B962-F1
#
_cell.length_a   1.000
_cell.length_b   1.000
_cell.length_c   1.000
_cell.angle_alpha   90.00
_cell.angle_beta   90.00
_cell.angle_gamma   90.00
#
_symmetry.space_group_name_H-M   'P 1'
#
loop_
_entity.id
_entity.type
_entity.pdbx_description
1 polymer ?
#
loop_
_entity_poly.entity_id
_entity_poly.type
_entity_poly.pdbx_seq_one_letter_code
_entity_poly.pdbx_strand_id
1 'polypeptide(L)'
;MVGCTGFLLFSIGAREDQALLRSVDLSEPLQTLVLATGTSGAHTARLITCADEPTPGRLVWQQNGVTLHGTDFADAEESDNFGAGCVEHKAVELPDAGAFSVELERAPDSVHLTTLRVLLLESKEAGHGERLACVLLLLAMLVELFAWRSRGRAAPPRADWRAFDPMLSVLLILIGTIAVSAVVSPTGLAPLRAFGSGEPIDGTVIVHLSTSGTSLLWMMVGTVGVYWFASAFLSVQRTSSLWRGLRLCAPTTGGVLLPLLAGAALALAAGVLLTVFAPAEPSPMQWMTTVPGTLVATAAVACLSPWYEELFFRGLLFTSVESKVGGGWAAALSASLFTLSHVPQHQGYLVPLVPIALVAVATSWLRRKTHSVAPAFAFHLGYNALLIVPALLAA
;
A
#
# COMPACT_ATOMS: atom_id res chain seq x y z
N MET A 1 2.53 37.72 11.22
CA MET A 1 3.56 36.67 11.34
C MET A 1 3.13 35.50 10.46
N VAL A 2 3.58 35.53 9.20
CA VAL A 2 3.35 34.49 8.21
C VAL A 2 4.61 33.64 8.21
N GLY A 3 4.58 32.51 8.90
CA GLY A 3 5.74 31.67 9.17
C GLY A 3 5.72 30.40 8.33
N CYS A 4 6.70 30.30 7.42
CA CYS A 4 7.37 29.08 6.98
C CYS A 4 6.51 27.85 6.64
N THR A 5 5.97 27.79 5.43
CA THR A 5 5.69 26.52 4.73
C THR A 5 6.85 26.22 3.80
N GLY A 6 7.89 25.59 4.35
CA GLY A 6 8.97 25.01 3.57
C GLY A 6 8.50 23.70 2.95
N PHE A 7 8.14 23.74 1.67
CA PHE A 7 8.12 22.55 0.82
C PHE A 7 9.56 22.07 0.67
N LEU A 8 9.95 21.06 1.45
CA LEU A 8 11.16 20.29 1.19
C LEU A 8 10.86 19.31 0.06
N LEU A 9 10.92 19.82 -1.17
CA LEU A 9 11.16 19.02 -2.37
C LEU A 9 12.59 18.49 -2.27
N PHE A 10 12.78 17.35 -1.62
CA PHE A 10 14.00 16.57 -1.82
C PHE A 10 13.90 15.91 -3.19
N SER A 11 14.63 16.48 -4.16
CA SER A 11 15.08 15.74 -5.32
C SER A 11 16.00 14.63 -4.81
N ILE A 12 15.45 13.42 -4.65
CA ILE A 12 16.25 12.22 -4.41
C ILE A 12 16.31 11.52 -5.75
N GLY A 13 17.51 11.56 -6.35
CA GLY A 13 17.76 11.03 -7.67
C GLY A 13 17.27 9.59 -7.78
N ALA A 14 16.31 9.38 -8.68
CA ALA A 14 16.01 8.10 -9.26
C ALA A 14 17.30 7.60 -9.95
N ARG A 15 18.12 6.83 -9.23
CA ARG A 15 19.02 5.89 -9.88
C ARG A 15 18.24 4.60 -9.94
N GLU A 16 17.73 4.33 -11.15
CA GLU A 16 17.24 3.05 -11.66
C GLU A 16 17.28 1.92 -10.62
N ASP A 17 16.18 1.74 -9.89
CA ASP A 17 15.95 0.54 -9.08
C ASP A 17 15.66 -0.61 -10.07
N GLN A 18 16.73 -1.25 -10.54
CA GLN A 18 16.66 -2.31 -11.53
C GLN A 18 16.16 -3.61 -10.90
N ALA A 19 14.85 -3.82 -10.86
CA ALA A 19 14.34 -5.17 -11.08
C ALA A 19 14.74 -5.52 -12.52
N LEU A 20 15.79 -6.31 -12.71
CA LEU A 20 16.25 -6.71 -14.02
C LEU A 20 15.30 -7.80 -14.55
N LEU A 21 14.16 -7.39 -15.10
CA LEU A 21 13.20 -8.31 -15.73
C LEU A 21 13.77 -8.67 -17.09
N ARG A 22 14.57 -9.74 -17.14
CA ARG A 22 14.97 -10.36 -18.40
C ARG A 22 13.93 -11.40 -18.77
N SER A 23 13.08 -11.07 -19.74
CA SER A 23 12.34 -12.05 -20.50
C SER A 23 13.25 -12.62 -21.58
N VAL A 24 13.44 -13.93 -21.59
CA VAL A 24 14.12 -14.62 -22.69
C VAL A 24 13.07 -15.46 -23.40
N ASP A 25 12.76 -15.07 -24.64
CA ASP A 25 11.94 -15.89 -25.53
C ASP A 25 12.79 -17.06 -26.00
N LEU A 26 12.31 -18.27 -25.75
CA LEU A 26 13.07 -19.49 -25.98
C LEU A 26 12.64 -20.08 -27.32
N SER A 27 13.46 -19.90 -28.36
CA SER A 27 13.24 -20.56 -29.65
C SER A 27 13.74 -22.00 -29.67
N GLU A 28 14.54 -22.41 -28.68
CA GLU A 28 15.10 -23.75 -28.51
C GLU A 28 14.98 -24.21 -27.05
N PRO A 29 14.90 -25.53 -26.76
CA PRO A 29 14.78 -26.07 -25.41
C PRO A 29 16.01 -25.65 -24.58
N LEU A 30 15.78 -24.81 -23.58
CA LEU A 30 16.86 -24.19 -22.82
C LEU A 30 17.33 -25.12 -21.70
N GLN A 31 18.61 -25.51 -21.74
CA GLN A 31 19.23 -26.36 -20.70
C GLN A 31 19.75 -25.55 -19.51
N THR A 32 20.29 -24.34 -19.76
CA THR A 32 20.89 -23.48 -18.72
C THR A 32 20.70 -21.99 -19.04
N LEU A 33 20.15 -21.21 -18.11
CA LEU A 33 20.12 -19.74 -18.16
C LEU A 33 21.11 -19.16 -17.15
N VAL A 34 22.11 -18.41 -17.60
CA VAL A 34 23.05 -17.72 -16.70
C VAL A 34 22.60 -16.29 -16.46
N LEU A 35 22.36 -15.96 -15.20
CA LEU A 35 21.99 -14.64 -14.69
C LEU A 35 23.17 -14.06 -13.91
N ALA A 36 23.78 -12.99 -14.43
CA ALA A 36 24.78 -12.23 -13.69
C ALA A 36 24.13 -11.03 -13.02
N THR A 37 24.13 -10.99 -11.68
CA THR A 37 23.73 -9.80 -10.93
C THR A 37 24.92 -8.84 -10.85
N GLY A 38 24.81 -7.66 -11.47
CA GLY A 38 25.87 -6.64 -11.42
C GLY A 38 25.95 -5.88 -10.09
N THR A 39 25.12 -6.24 -9.10
CA THR A 39 24.95 -5.52 -7.84
C THR A 39 25.32 -6.38 -6.64
N SER A 40 25.89 -5.74 -5.62
CA SER A 40 26.28 -6.37 -4.35
C SER A 40 25.14 -6.33 -3.33
N GLY A 41 24.74 -7.50 -2.83
CA GLY A 41 23.72 -7.67 -1.80
C GLY A 41 22.99 -9.01 -1.92
N ALA A 42 22.20 -9.36 -0.90
CA ALA A 42 21.25 -10.47 -0.99
C ALA A 42 20.12 -10.10 -1.96
N HIS A 43 19.74 -11.05 -2.81
CA HIS A 43 18.67 -10.89 -3.79
C HIS A 43 17.57 -11.91 -3.51
N THR A 44 16.31 -11.54 -3.72
CA THR A 44 15.22 -12.51 -3.80
C THR A 44 14.89 -12.70 -5.27
N ALA A 45 15.05 -13.91 -5.78
CA ALA A 45 14.69 -14.23 -7.16
C ALA A 45 13.38 -15.01 -7.21
N ARG A 46 12.49 -14.62 -8.11
CA ARG A 46 11.29 -15.37 -8.46
C ARG A 46 11.37 -15.77 -9.93
N LEU A 47 10.96 -16.99 -10.21
CA LEU A 47 10.97 -17.54 -11.55
C LEU A 47 9.55 -17.79 -12.00
N ILE A 48 9.23 -17.31 -13.18
CA ILE A 48 7.93 -17.52 -13.81
C ILE A 48 8.20 -18.26 -15.11
N THR A 49 7.57 -19.42 -15.24
CA THR A 49 7.61 -20.22 -16.45
C THR A 49 6.25 -20.21 -17.08
N CYS A 50 6.17 -19.88 -18.37
CA CYS A 50 4.94 -20.04 -19.13
C CYS A 50 5.13 -21.18 -20.14
N ALA A 51 4.19 -22.12 -20.13
CA ALA A 51 4.18 -23.25 -21.05
C ALA A 51 2.74 -23.46 -21.55
N ASP A 52 2.62 -23.89 -22.81
CA ASP A 52 1.31 -24.15 -23.42
C ASP A 52 0.62 -25.39 -22.80
N GLU A 53 1.39 -26.28 -22.16
CA GLU A 53 0.89 -27.44 -21.40
C GLU A 53 1.68 -27.63 -20.09
N PRO A 54 1.05 -28.17 -19.02
CA PRO A 54 1.72 -28.45 -17.75
C PRO A 54 2.76 -29.57 -17.92
N THR A 55 4.03 -29.18 -18.07
CA THR A 55 5.13 -30.11 -18.28
C THR A 55 5.82 -30.48 -16.96
N PRO A 56 6.09 -31.78 -16.72
CA PRO A 56 6.89 -32.21 -15.58
C PRO A 56 8.35 -31.80 -15.78
N GLY A 57 8.93 -31.17 -14.76
CA GLY A 57 10.35 -30.86 -14.74
C GLY A 57 10.81 -30.37 -13.38
N ARG A 58 12.09 -30.05 -13.27
CA ARG A 58 12.70 -29.48 -12.06
C ARG A 58 13.66 -28.35 -12.43
N LEU A 59 13.45 -27.19 -11.84
CA LEU A 59 14.32 -26.02 -11.98
C LEU A 59 15.28 -25.97 -10.80
N VAL A 60 16.56 -25.84 -11.10
CA VAL A 60 17.63 -25.83 -10.10
C VAL A 60 18.41 -24.53 -10.20
N TRP A 61 18.47 -23.80 -9.09
CA TRP A 61 19.30 -22.63 -8.92
C TRP A 61 20.69 -23.06 -8.49
N GLN A 62 21.70 -22.66 -9.25
CA GLN A 62 23.09 -22.95 -8.94
C GLN A 62 23.91 -21.67 -8.86
N GLN A 63 24.91 -21.70 -7.99
CA GLN A 63 25.97 -20.69 -7.93
C GLN A 63 27.30 -21.40 -7.80
N ASN A 64 28.25 -21.14 -8.70
CA ASN A 64 29.56 -21.79 -8.71
C ASN A 64 29.49 -23.34 -8.68
N GLY A 65 28.47 -23.94 -9.32
CA GLY A 65 28.26 -25.39 -9.35
C GLY A 65 27.63 -25.99 -8.09
N VAL A 66 27.25 -25.16 -7.10
CA VAL A 66 26.51 -25.60 -5.92
C VAL A 66 25.03 -25.32 -6.13
N THR A 67 24.19 -26.35 -5.97
CA THR A 67 22.73 -26.19 -5.95
C THR A 67 22.31 -25.44 -4.70
N LEU A 68 21.73 -24.25 -4.89
CA LEU A 68 21.17 -23.42 -3.83
C LEU A 68 19.71 -23.82 -3.53
N HIS A 69 18.93 -24.05 -4.57
CA HIS A 69 17.51 -24.38 -4.45
C HIS A 69 17.03 -25.20 -5.66
N GLY A 70 16.03 -26.05 -5.47
CA GLY A 70 15.37 -26.77 -6.55
C GLY A 70 13.85 -26.73 -6.39
N THR A 71 13.13 -26.43 -7.46
CA THR A 71 11.66 -26.38 -7.48
C THR A 71 11.15 -27.31 -8.57
N ASP A 72 10.30 -28.27 -8.19
CA ASP A 72 9.60 -29.12 -9.15
C ASP A 72 8.41 -28.33 -9.74
N PHE A 73 8.15 -28.47 -11.04
CA PHE A 73 7.03 -27.77 -11.69
C PHE A 73 5.66 -28.18 -11.12
N ALA A 74 5.58 -29.37 -10.51
CA ALA A 74 4.38 -29.83 -9.82
C ALA A 74 4.11 -29.08 -8.50
N ASP A 75 5.14 -28.44 -7.93
CA ASP A 75 5.05 -27.67 -6.68
C ASP A 75 4.87 -26.17 -6.95
N ALA A 76 4.79 -25.76 -8.22
CA ALA A 76 4.65 -24.37 -8.61
C ALA A 76 3.16 -23.97 -8.67
N GLU A 77 2.85 -22.76 -8.24
CA GLU A 77 1.48 -22.27 -8.12
C GLU A 77 1.08 -21.54 -9.43
N GLU A 78 -0.11 -21.84 -9.96
CA GLU A 78 -0.63 -21.19 -11.16
C GLU A 78 -0.79 -19.69 -10.89
N SER A 79 -0.20 -18.84 -11.76
CA SER A 79 -0.15 -17.40 -11.50
C SER A 79 -1.12 -16.64 -12.39
N ASP A 80 -2.19 -16.13 -11.77
CA ASP A 80 -3.20 -15.28 -12.43
C ASP A 80 -2.63 -13.95 -12.96
N ASN A 81 -1.45 -13.55 -12.50
CA ASN A 81 -0.82 -12.26 -12.81
C ASN A 81 -0.11 -12.22 -14.18
N PHE A 82 0.20 -13.38 -14.77
CA PHE A 82 1.02 -13.47 -15.98
C PHE A 82 0.31 -14.10 -17.19
N GLY A 83 -0.96 -14.50 -17.03
CA GLY A 83 -1.77 -15.12 -18.07
C GLY A 83 -1.90 -16.64 -17.93
N ALA A 84 -2.87 -17.23 -18.64
CA ALA A 84 -3.13 -18.67 -18.59
C ALA A 84 -1.91 -19.48 -19.06
N GLY A 85 -1.57 -20.56 -18.35
CA GLY A 85 -0.39 -21.40 -18.64
C GLY A 85 0.92 -20.91 -18.02
N CYS A 86 0.90 -19.81 -17.25
CA CYS A 86 2.05 -19.35 -16.49
C CYS A 86 2.01 -19.85 -15.04
N VAL A 87 3.13 -20.38 -14.58
CA VAL A 87 3.29 -20.91 -13.23
C VAL A 87 4.42 -20.16 -12.53
N GLU A 88 4.15 -19.71 -11.32
CA GLU A 88 5.12 -19.02 -10.47
C GLU A 88 5.80 -20.03 -9.55
N HIS A 89 7.14 -20.03 -9.60
CA HIS A 89 7.96 -20.85 -8.74
C HIS A 89 8.30 -20.09 -7.46
N LYS A 90 8.39 -20.83 -6.36
CA LYS A 90 8.70 -20.29 -5.03
C LYS A 90 9.92 -19.37 -5.06
N ALA A 91 9.82 -18.24 -4.38
CA ALA A 91 10.90 -17.28 -4.23
C ALA A 91 12.13 -17.92 -3.59
N VAL A 92 13.31 -17.64 -4.15
CA VAL A 92 14.60 -18.14 -3.66
C VAL A 92 15.43 -16.95 -3.19
N GLU A 93 15.92 -17.02 -1.96
CA GLU A 93 16.95 -16.11 -1.48
C GLU A 93 18.29 -16.51 -2.11
N LEU A 94 18.86 -15.59 -2.89
CA LEU A 94 20.18 -15.71 -3.47
C LEU A 94 21.18 -14.99 -2.55
N PRO A 95 22.21 -15.69 -2.05
CA PRO A 95 23.28 -15.07 -1.28
C PRO A 95 24.06 -14.06 -2.12
N ASP A 96 24.93 -13.25 -1.49
CA ASP A 96 25.63 -12.10 -2.08
C ASP A 96 26.20 -12.28 -3.52
N ALA A 97 26.31 -11.14 -4.20
CA ALA A 97 26.91 -10.86 -5.52
C ALA A 97 27.60 -12.04 -6.25
N GLY A 98 27.05 -12.47 -7.40
CA GLY A 98 27.71 -13.44 -8.28
C GLY A 98 26.92 -13.75 -9.55
N ALA A 99 27.48 -14.60 -10.40
CA ALA A 99 26.73 -15.22 -11.49
C ALA A 99 25.99 -16.45 -10.96
N PHE A 100 24.69 -16.50 -11.18
CA PHE A 100 23.82 -17.63 -10.89
C PHE A 100 23.42 -18.29 -12.20
N SER A 101 23.20 -19.60 -12.19
CA SER A 101 22.54 -20.29 -13.28
C SER A 101 21.24 -20.92 -12.80
N VAL A 102 20.24 -20.86 -13.66
CA VAL A 102 19.00 -21.63 -13.53
C VAL A 102 19.07 -22.74 -14.57
N GLU A 103 19.08 -23.98 -14.11
CA GLU A 103 19.15 -25.17 -14.96
C GLU A 103 17.86 -25.98 -14.88
N LEU A 104 17.47 -26.57 -16.01
CA LEU A 104 16.35 -27.49 -16.08
C LEU A 104 16.90 -28.92 -15.94
N GLU A 105 16.84 -29.47 -14.73
CA GLU A 105 17.49 -30.76 -14.39
C GLU A 105 16.75 -31.97 -14.98
N ARG A 106 15.44 -31.86 -15.17
CA ARG A 106 14.61 -32.88 -15.84
C ARG A 106 13.65 -32.22 -16.80
N ALA A 107 13.80 -32.52 -18.09
CA ALA A 107 12.82 -32.24 -19.11
C ALA A 107 12.64 -33.50 -19.96
N PRO A 108 11.42 -33.99 -20.21
CA PRO A 108 11.19 -34.87 -21.34
C PRO A 108 11.67 -34.18 -22.65
N ASP A 109 12.11 -34.96 -23.64
CA ASP A 109 12.64 -34.48 -24.93
C ASP A 109 11.66 -33.56 -25.73
N SER A 110 10.43 -33.37 -25.22
CA SER A 110 9.32 -32.63 -25.83
C SER A 110 8.90 -31.36 -25.08
N VAL A 111 9.65 -30.89 -24.07
CA VAL A 111 9.27 -29.66 -23.34
C VAL A 111 9.64 -28.42 -24.15
N HIS A 112 8.62 -27.77 -24.72
CA HIS A 112 8.72 -26.45 -25.32
C HIS A 112 8.33 -25.40 -24.29
N LEU A 113 9.29 -24.96 -23.47
CA LEU A 113 9.14 -23.72 -22.72
C LEU A 113 9.12 -22.57 -23.74
N THR A 114 8.00 -21.87 -23.87
CA THR A 114 7.84 -20.75 -24.80
C THR A 114 8.44 -19.47 -24.24
N THR A 115 8.35 -19.27 -22.92
CA THR A 115 8.91 -18.07 -22.27
C THR A 115 9.38 -18.36 -20.84
N LEU A 116 10.62 -17.93 -20.54
CA LEU A 116 11.17 -17.91 -19.18
C LEU A 116 11.33 -16.45 -18.72
N ARG A 117 10.65 -16.09 -17.62
CA ARG A 117 10.76 -14.76 -17.02
C ARG A 117 11.39 -14.89 -15.63
N VAL A 118 12.52 -14.21 -15.44
CA VAL A 118 13.19 -14.15 -14.14
C VAL A 118 12.97 -12.76 -13.56
N LEU A 119 12.37 -12.70 -12.38
CA LEU A 119 12.23 -11.48 -11.61
C LEU A 119 13.29 -11.48 -10.50
N LEU A 120 14.36 -10.71 -10.68
CA LEU A 120 15.35 -10.44 -9.64
C LEU A 120 14.89 -9.22 -8.85
N LEU A 121 14.59 -9.44 -7.57
CA LEU A 121 14.25 -8.39 -6.61
C LEU A 121 15.46 -8.16 -5.72
N GLU A 122 16.10 -7.00 -5.88
CA GLU A 122 17.17 -6.58 -4.98
C GLU A 122 16.54 -6.19 -3.64
N SER A 123 16.79 -6.97 -2.58
CA SER A 123 16.35 -6.63 -1.23
C SER A 123 17.30 -5.60 -0.64
N LYS A 124 17.17 -4.34 -1.06
CA LYS A 124 17.93 -3.25 -0.44
C LYS A 124 17.30 -2.92 0.91
N GLU A 125 18.09 -2.98 1.98
CA GLU A 125 17.64 -2.44 3.27
C GLU A 125 17.20 -0.98 3.10
N ALA A 126 16.16 -0.58 3.84
CA ALA A 126 15.69 0.79 3.83
C ALA A 126 16.87 1.74 4.09
N GLY A 127 17.12 2.65 3.14
CA GLY A 127 18.23 3.58 3.19
C GLY A 127 18.07 4.57 4.35
N HIS A 128 19.17 5.20 4.75
CA HIS A 128 19.16 6.21 5.82
C HIS A 128 18.10 7.32 5.60
N GLY A 129 17.83 7.69 4.35
CA GLY A 129 16.81 8.68 4.00
C GLY A 129 15.37 8.21 4.29
N GLU A 130 15.05 6.94 4.04
CA GLU A 130 13.72 6.38 4.27
C GLU A 130 13.43 6.21 5.77
N ARG A 131 14.44 5.74 6.51
CA ARG A 131 14.37 5.67 7.99
C ARG A 131 14.16 7.07 8.58
N LEU A 132 14.89 8.07 8.09
CA LEU A 132 14.74 9.46 8.53
C LEU A 132 13.34 10.00 8.19
N ALA A 133 12.83 9.76 6.99
CA ALA A 133 11.49 10.19 6.59
C ALA A 133 10.40 9.60 7.50
N CYS A 134 10.46 8.30 7.81
CA CYS A 134 9.54 7.66 8.74
C CYS A 134 9.59 8.28 10.14
N VAL A 135 10.79 8.52 10.68
CA VAL A 135 10.98 9.17 11.98
C VAL A 135 10.40 10.58 11.98
N LEU A 136 10.64 11.38 10.93
CA LEU A 136 10.12 12.74 10.83
C LEU A 136 8.59 12.76 10.75
N LEU A 137 7.96 11.83 10.04
CA LEU A 137 6.51 11.71 9.97
C LEU A 137 5.90 11.31 11.32
N LEU A 138 6.51 10.35 12.02
CA LEU A 138 6.10 9.97 13.37
C LEU A 138 6.21 11.15 14.34
N LEU A 139 7.32 11.90 14.29
CA LEU A 139 7.49 13.10 15.10
C LEU A 139 6.45 14.17 14.77
N ALA A 140 6.16 14.40 13.49
CA ALA A 140 5.13 15.34 13.05
C ALA A 140 3.74 14.95 13.60
N MET A 141 3.37 13.67 13.48
CA MET A 141 2.12 13.16 14.06
C MET A 141 2.09 13.34 15.58
N LEU A 142 3.18 13.02 16.29
CA LEU A 142 3.24 13.18 17.75
C LEU A 142 3.07 14.65 18.18
N VAL A 143 3.66 15.59 17.44
CA VAL A 143 3.46 17.03 17.67
C VAL A 143 2.00 17.41 17.48
N GLU A 144 1.35 16.92 16.42
CA GLU A 144 -0.08 17.17 16.17
C GLU A 144 -0.98 16.56 17.26
N LEU A 145 -0.70 15.33 17.68
CA LEU A 145 -1.42 14.64 18.75
C LEU A 145 -1.27 15.36 20.09
N PHE A 146 -0.08 15.87 20.40
CA PHE A 146 0.15 16.67 21.61
C PHE A 146 -0.58 18.02 21.54
N ALA A 147 -0.48 18.71 20.40
CA ALA A 147 -1.20 19.96 20.13
C ALA A 147 -2.72 19.78 20.18
N TRP A 148 -3.22 18.59 19.83
CA TRP A 148 -4.63 18.22 19.90
C TRP A 148 -5.08 17.90 21.34
N ARG A 149 -4.28 17.13 22.10
CA ARG A 149 -4.56 16.79 23.50
C ARG A 149 -4.65 18.01 24.41
N SER A 150 -3.86 19.04 24.12
CA SER A 150 -3.84 20.30 24.89
C SER A 150 -5.07 21.20 24.67
N ARG A 151 -6.05 20.79 23.84
CA ARG A 151 -7.26 21.58 23.54
C ARG A 151 -8.41 21.33 24.51
N GLY A 152 -9.43 22.18 24.41
CA GLY A 152 -10.69 22.00 25.13
C GLY A 152 -11.43 20.72 24.72
N ARG A 153 -12.17 20.14 25.66
CA ARG A 153 -12.97 18.92 25.44
C ARG A 153 -14.29 19.19 24.72
N ALA A 154 -14.77 20.43 24.72
CA ALA A 154 -15.96 20.82 24.00
C ALA A 154 -15.69 20.84 22.48
N ALA A 155 -16.60 20.25 21.69
CA ALA A 155 -16.52 20.32 20.25
C ALA A 155 -16.64 21.78 19.78
N PRO A 156 -15.81 22.23 18.82
CA PRO A 156 -15.97 23.55 18.23
C PRO A 156 -17.36 23.72 17.59
N PRO A 157 -17.86 24.96 17.49
CA PRO A 157 -19.06 25.27 16.72
C PRO A 157 -18.94 24.74 15.29
N ARG A 158 -20.08 24.43 14.67
CA ARG A 158 -20.10 23.99 13.27
C ARG A 158 -19.51 25.08 12.37
N ALA A 159 -18.61 24.66 11.50
CA ALA A 159 -18.01 25.50 10.48
C ALA A 159 -19.01 25.78 9.35
N ASP A 160 -18.95 26.99 8.78
CA ASP A 160 -19.75 27.36 7.61
C ASP A 160 -19.03 26.93 6.32
N TRP A 161 -19.20 25.67 5.96
CA TRP A 161 -18.68 25.11 4.72
C TRP A 161 -19.50 25.58 3.52
N ARG A 162 -18.88 25.86 2.37
CA ARG A 162 -19.62 26.10 1.12
C ARG A 162 -20.13 24.78 0.54
N ALA A 163 -21.19 24.85 -0.28
CA ALA A 163 -21.80 23.68 -0.90
C ALA A 163 -20.82 22.87 -1.76
N PHE A 164 -19.84 23.52 -2.39
CA PHE A 164 -18.85 22.89 -3.25
C PHE A 164 -17.59 22.37 -2.52
N ASP A 165 -17.43 22.65 -1.21
CA ASP A 165 -16.22 22.28 -0.48
C ASP A 165 -15.99 20.75 -0.40
N PRO A 166 -17.01 19.88 -0.23
CA PRO A 166 -16.83 18.44 -0.32
C PRO A 166 -16.32 17.97 -1.70
N MET A 167 -16.83 18.57 -2.78
CA MET A 167 -16.40 18.22 -4.14
C MET A 167 -14.96 18.67 -4.38
N LEU A 168 -14.63 19.88 -3.93
CA LEU A 168 -13.27 20.43 -4.01
C LEU A 168 -12.29 19.59 -3.19
N SER A 169 -12.67 19.09 -2.01
CA SER A 169 -11.79 18.24 -1.22
C SER A 169 -11.48 16.93 -1.94
N VAL A 170 -12.49 16.27 -2.52
CA VAL A 170 -12.31 15.04 -3.32
C VAL A 170 -11.44 15.31 -4.54
N LEU A 171 -11.65 16.45 -5.22
CA LEU A 171 -10.86 16.84 -6.39
C LEU A 171 -9.39 17.08 -6.03
N LEU A 172 -9.11 17.73 -4.89
CA LEU A 172 -7.74 17.95 -4.40
C LEU A 172 -7.03 16.62 -4.09
N ILE A 173 -7.75 15.65 -3.51
CA ILE A 173 -7.19 14.30 -3.30
C ILE A 173 -6.89 13.64 -4.63
N LEU A 174 -7.84 13.63 -5.56
CA LEU A 174 -7.64 12.98 -6.85
C LEU A 174 -6.43 13.54 -7.60
N ILE A 175 -6.34 14.88 -7.71
CA ILE A 175 -5.21 15.53 -8.37
C ILE A 175 -3.91 15.27 -7.62
N GLY A 176 -3.93 15.39 -6.29
CA GLY A 176 -2.74 15.18 -5.46
C GLY A 176 -2.21 13.76 -5.55
N THR A 177 -3.07 12.75 -5.48
CA THR A 177 -2.70 11.34 -5.63
C THR A 177 -2.16 11.03 -7.02
N ILE A 178 -2.75 11.59 -8.09
CA ILE A 178 -2.22 11.47 -9.46
C ILE A 178 -0.82 12.10 -9.54
N ALA A 179 -0.65 13.30 -8.97
CA ALA A 179 0.65 13.99 -8.96
C ALA A 179 1.72 13.21 -8.19
N VAL A 180 1.38 12.69 -7.01
CA VAL A 180 2.26 11.80 -6.23
C VAL A 180 2.62 10.57 -7.05
N SER A 181 1.64 9.92 -7.66
CA SER A 181 1.87 8.71 -8.48
C SER A 181 2.80 9.01 -9.66
N ALA A 182 2.63 10.16 -10.32
CA ALA A 182 3.47 10.59 -11.44
C ALA A 182 4.92 10.94 -11.03
N VAL A 183 5.13 11.39 -9.78
CA VAL A 183 6.47 11.69 -9.24
C VAL A 183 7.17 10.44 -8.75
N VAL A 184 6.43 9.55 -8.08
CA VAL A 184 6.98 8.35 -7.43
C VAL A 184 7.23 7.23 -8.44
N SER A 185 6.47 7.18 -9.53
CA SER A 185 6.63 6.16 -10.58
C SER A 185 6.62 6.77 -11.98
N PRO A 186 7.59 6.44 -12.86
CA PRO A 186 7.58 6.82 -14.28
C PRO A 186 6.32 6.36 -15.03
N THR A 187 5.60 5.36 -14.49
CA THR A 187 4.36 4.80 -15.02
C THR A 187 3.10 5.32 -14.34
N GLY A 188 3.19 6.27 -13.39
CA GLY A 188 2.00 6.85 -12.72
C GLY A 188 1.01 7.54 -13.66
N LEU A 189 1.44 7.87 -14.89
CA LEU A 189 0.58 8.38 -15.97
C LEU A 189 0.09 7.29 -16.94
N ALA A 190 0.49 6.03 -16.77
CA ALA A 190 0.15 4.92 -17.68
C ALA A 190 -1.36 4.72 -17.84
N PRO A 191 -2.22 4.81 -16.81
CA PRO A 191 -3.67 4.75 -16.99
C PRO A 191 -4.22 5.89 -17.86
N LEU A 192 -3.66 7.09 -17.73
CA LEU A 192 -4.04 8.25 -18.57
C LEU A 192 -3.54 8.10 -20.01
N ARG A 193 -2.37 7.49 -20.19
CA ARG A 193 -1.81 7.19 -21.52
C ARG A 193 -2.61 6.09 -22.21
N ALA A 194 -2.94 5.01 -21.52
CA ALA A 194 -3.74 3.89 -22.02
C ALA A 194 -5.16 4.34 -22.38
N PHE A 195 -5.78 5.20 -21.57
CA PHE A 195 -7.08 5.79 -21.91
C PHE A 195 -7.03 6.65 -23.18
N GLY A 196 -5.90 7.33 -23.43
CA GLY A 196 -5.70 8.15 -24.63
C GLY A 196 -5.27 7.38 -25.87
N SER A 197 -4.60 6.23 -25.71
CA SER A 197 -4.05 5.43 -26.82
C SER A 197 -4.92 4.24 -27.21
N GLY A 198 -5.81 3.76 -26.34
CA GLY A 198 -6.62 2.56 -26.57
C GLY A 198 -5.84 1.24 -26.51
N GLU A 199 -4.56 1.30 -26.15
CA GLU A 199 -3.69 0.13 -26.02
C GLU A 199 -3.99 -0.65 -24.73
N PRO A 200 -4.01 -1.99 -24.76
CA PRO A 200 -4.13 -2.81 -23.55
C PRO A 200 -2.99 -2.49 -22.59
N ILE A 201 -3.30 -2.41 -21.29
CA ILE A 201 -2.27 -2.29 -20.27
C ILE A 201 -1.57 -3.66 -20.18
N ASP A 202 -0.34 -3.72 -20.67
CA ASP A 202 0.48 -4.93 -20.68
C ASP A 202 0.80 -5.36 -19.23
N GLY A 203 0.48 -6.61 -18.87
CA GLY A 203 0.55 -7.12 -17.48
C GLY A 203 1.96 -7.04 -16.87
N THR A 204 2.97 -7.05 -17.72
CA THR A 204 4.39 -6.87 -17.36
C THR A 204 4.68 -5.49 -16.76
N VAL A 205 3.94 -4.45 -17.17
CA VAL A 205 4.05 -3.09 -16.63
C VAL A 205 3.43 -3.02 -15.21
N ILE A 206 2.37 -3.80 -14.95
CA ILE A 206 1.68 -3.90 -13.65
C ILE A 206 2.59 -4.55 -12.59
N VAL A 207 3.42 -5.50 -13.00
CA VAL A 207 4.39 -6.15 -12.11
C VAL A 207 5.57 -5.21 -11.80
N HIS A 208 6.06 -4.45 -12.79
CA HIS A 208 7.04 -3.39 -12.51
C HIS A 208 6.47 -2.23 -11.67
N LEU A 209 5.16 -1.98 -11.76
CA LEU A 209 4.41 -1.06 -10.91
C LEU A 209 4.39 -1.48 -9.42
N SER A 210 4.72 -2.73 -9.08
CA SER A 210 4.69 -3.27 -7.71
C SER A 210 6.05 -3.57 -7.06
N THR A 211 7.18 -3.45 -7.75
CA THR A 211 8.41 -4.19 -7.38
C THR A 211 9.50 -3.46 -6.59
N SER A 212 9.26 -2.26 -6.05
CA SER A 212 10.09 -1.80 -4.92
C SER A 212 9.18 -1.35 -3.79
N GLY A 213 9.28 -2.00 -2.62
CA GLY A 213 8.49 -1.58 -1.45
C GLY A 213 8.79 -0.14 -1.01
N THR A 214 9.90 0.43 -1.49
CA THR A 214 10.26 1.85 -1.39
C THR A 214 9.29 2.75 -2.19
N SER A 215 8.93 2.39 -3.42
CA SER A 215 7.95 3.14 -4.23
C SER A 215 6.55 3.13 -3.61
N LEU A 216 6.11 1.97 -3.10
CA LEU A 216 4.84 1.86 -2.37
C LEU A 216 4.85 2.71 -1.10
N LEU A 217 5.95 2.71 -0.34
CA LEU A 217 6.12 3.57 0.83
C LEU A 217 5.99 5.06 0.46
N TRP A 218 6.68 5.51 -0.59
CA TRP A 218 6.61 6.90 -1.04
C TRP A 218 5.21 7.28 -1.55
N MET A 219 4.52 6.36 -2.22
CA MET A 219 3.13 6.56 -2.63
C MET A 219 2.21 6.73 -1.41
N MET A 220 2.38 5.92 -0.36
CA MET A 220 1.63 6.03 0.88
C MET A 220 1.92 7.36 1.60
N VAL A 221 3.20 7.73 1.73
CA VAL A 221 3.62 9.01 2.34
C VAL A 221 3.05 10.19 1.58
N GLY A 222 3.15 10.19 0.25
CA GLY A 222 2.60 11.24 -0.59
C GLY A 222 1.09 11.34 -0.46
N THR A 223 0.37 10.22 -0.47
CA THR A 223 -1.09 10.19 -0.32
C THR A 223 -1.53 10.72 1.04
N VAL A 224 -0.84 10.34 2.11
CA VAL A 224 -1.03 10.88 3.46
C VAL A 224 -0.81 12.40 3.49
N GLY A 225 0.26 12.88 2.84
CA GLY A 225 0.54 14.31 2.69
C GLY A 225 -0.57 15.07 1.96
N VAL A 226 -1.16 14.46 0.93
CA VAL A 226 -2.29 15.02 0.18
C VAL A 226 -3.55 15.09 1.04
N TYR A 227 -3.87 14.06 1.83
CA TYR A 227 -4.98 14.10 2.80
C TYR A 227 -4.81 15.21 3.82
N TRP A 228 -3.61 15.35 4.38
CA TRP A 228 -3.29 16.41 5.32
C TRP A 228 -3.42 17.79 4.67
N PHE A 229 -2.83 17.99 3.49
CA PHE A 229 -2.85 19.27 2.79
C PHE A 229 -4.29 19.71 2.49
N ALA A 230 -5.13 18.84 1.92
CA ALA A 230 -6.52 19.16 1.63
C ALA A 230 -7.28 19.54 2.91
N SER A 231 -7.10 18.76 3.99
CA SER A 231 -7.68 18.99 5.31
C SER A 231 -7.24 20.32 5.92
N ALA A 232 -5.95 20.61 5.88
CA ALA A 232 -5.33 21.82 6.40
C ALA A 232 -5.76 23.06 5.63
N PHE A 233 -5.56 23.04 4.31
CA PHE A 233 -5.83 24.14 3.41
C PHE A 233 -7.28 24.58 3.48
N LEU A 234 -8.22 23.65 3.30
CA LEU A 234 -9.65 23.99 3.28
C LEU A 234 -10.12 24.44 4.67
N SER A 235 -9.71 23.75 5.74
CA SER A 235 -10.11 24.15 7.10
C SER A 235 -9.57 25.54 7.47
N VAL A 236 -8.32 25.84 7.14
CA VAL A 236 -7.75 27.17 7.42
C VAL A 236 -8.42 28.24 6.56
N GLN A 237 -8.69 27.98 5.29
CA GLN A 237 -9.39 28.95 4.43
C GLN A 237 -10.83 29.23 4.89
N ARG A 238 -11.53 28.22 5.44
CA ARG A 238 -12.94 28.37 5.82
C ARG A 238 -13.14 28.87 7.23
N THR A 239 -12.26 28.47 8.15
CA THR A 239 -12.46 28.74 9.58
C THR A 239 -11.30 29.43 10.27
N SER A 240 -10.26 29.83 9.52
CA SER A 240 -9.00 30.40 10.03
C SER A 240 -8.27 29.51 11.04
N SER A 241 -8.67 28.23 11.11
CA SER A 241 -8.22 27.29 12.13
C SER A 241 -8.50 25.86 11.68
N LEU A 242 -7.45 25.05 11.58
CA LEU A 242 -7.56 23.62 11.31
C LEU A 242 -8.52 22.92 12.26
N TRP A 243 -8.35 23.20 13.55
CA TRP A 243 -9.07 22.58 14.65
C TRP A 243 -10.58 22.82 14.58
N ARG A 244 -10.98 24.05 14.22
CA ARG A 244 -12.40 24.41 14.09
C ARG A 244 -13.02 23.75 12.86
N GLY A 245 -12.33 23.76 11.72
CA GLY A 245 -12.82 23.15 10.48
C GLY A 245 -13.06 21.65 10.62
N LEU A 246 -12.09 20.94 11.20
CA LEU A 246 -12.16 19.48 11.39
C LEU A 246 -12.97 19.07 12.64
N ARG A 247 -13.40 20.03 13.46
CA ARG A 247 -14.04 19.84 14.77
C ARG A 247 -13.26 18.87 15.66
N LEU A 248 -11.97 19.17 15.84
CA LEU A 248 -11.09 18.42 16.74
C LEU A 248 -11.31 18.89 18.18
N CYS A 249 -11.66 17.95 19.06
CA CYS A 249 -11.76 18.17 20.51
C CYS A 249 -10.88 17.17 21.25
N ALA A 250 -10.42 17.53 22.45
CA ALA A 250 -9.50 16.68 23.20
C ALA A 250 -10.14 15.33 23.55
N PRO A 251 -9.42 14.21 23.37
CA PRO A 251 -9.93 12.89 23.68
C PRO A 251 -10.21 12.69 25.18
N THR A 252 -11.19 11.86 25.50
CA THR A 252 -11.34 11.26 26.83
C THR A 252 -10.74 9.87 26.82
N THR A 253 -10.24 9.38 27.96
CA THR A 253 -9.63 8.05 28.07
C THR A 253 -10.60 6.96 27.59
N GLY A 254 -11.85 6.98 28.06
CA GLY A 254 -12.87 6.02 27.60
C GLY A 254 -13.27 6.20 26.13
N GLY A 255 -13.26 7.44 25.63
CA GLY A 255 -13.51 7.75 24.21
C GLY A 255 -12.37 7.39 23.26
N VAL A 256 -11.24 6.88 23.78
CA VAL A 256 -10.11 6.37 22.99
C VAL A 256 -9.91 4.88 23.23
N LEU A 257 -9.84 4.44 24.48
CA LEU A 257 -9.51 3.05 24.82
C LEU A 257 -10.57 2.07 24.30
N LEU A 258 -11.86 2.36 24.51
CA LEU A 258 -12.92 1.45 24.08
C LEU A 258 -13.01 1.34 22.54
N PRO A 259 -13.00 2.45 21.77
CA PRO A 259 -12.92 2.36 20.31
C PRO A 259 -11.66 1.63 19.82
N LEU A 260 -10.49 1.88 20.43
CA LEU A 260 -9.24 1.20 20.07
C LEU A 260 -9.36 -0.33 20.22
N LEU A 261 -9.87 -0.79 21.36
CA LEU A 261 -10.09 -2.22 21.61
C LEU A 261 -11.16 -2.80 20.67
N ALA A 262 -12.20 -2.04 20.36
CA ALA A 262 -13.24 -2.47 19.42
C ALA A 262 -12.70 -2.61 17.99
N GLY A 263 -11.80 -1.71 17.56
CA GLY A 263 -11.11 -1.81 16.27
C GLY A 263 -10.21 -3.04 16.20
N ALA A 264 -9.43 -3.29 17.26
CA ALA A 264 -8.62 -4.50 17.39
C ALA A 264 -9.49 -5.78 17.35
N ALA A 265 -10.61 -5.80 18.07
CA ALA A 265 -11.54 -6.93 18.01
C ALA A 265 -12.12 -7.15 16.60
N LEU A 266 -12.43 -6.08 15.85
CA LEU A 266 -12.85 -6.19 14.46
C LEU A 266 -11.74 -6.75 13.57
N ALA A 267 -10.47 -6.38 13.80
CA ALA A 267 -9.34 -6.95 13.05
C ALA A 267 -9.20 -8.46 13.26
N LEU A 268 -9.42 -8.96 14.49
CA LEU A 268 -9.45 -10.41 14.75
C LEU A 268 -10.60 -11.09 13.98
N ALA A 269 -11.80 -10.52 14.03
CA ALA A 269 -12.96 -11.07 13.32
C ALA A 269 -12.75 -11.04 11.79
N ALA A 270 -12.15 -9.96 11.27
CA ALA A 270 -11.78 -9.83 9.87
C ALA A 270 -10.73 -10.88 9.47
N GLY A 271 -9.73 -11.14 10.32
CA GLY A 271 -8.75 -12.20 10.10
C GLY A 271 -9.41 -13.56 9.92
N VAL A 272 -10.36 -13.93 10.79
CA VAL A 272 -11.13 -15.17 10.65
C VAL A 272 -11.92 -15.20 9.34
N LEU A 273 -12.61 -14.11 8.98
CA LEU A 273 -13.33 -14.01 7.71
C LEU A 273 -12.40 -14.25 6.51
N LEU A 274 -11.23 -13.61 6.51
CA LEU A 274 -10.26 -13.72 5.42
C LEU A 274 -9.66 -15.12 5.33
N THR A 275 -9.45 -15.84 6.43
CA THR A 275 -8.99 -17.24 6.36
C THR A 275 -10.00 -18.19 5.70
N VAL A 276 -11.28 -17.82 5.63
CA VAL A 276 -12.33 -18.65 5.05
C VAL A 276 -12.64 -18.25 3.60
N PHE A 277 -12.57 -16.96 3.28
CA PHE A 277 -13.09 -16.41 2.02
C PHE A 277 -12.05 -15.66 1.17
N ALA A 278 -10.85 -15.38 1.68
CA ALA A 278 -9.83 -14.73 0.87
C ALA A 278 -9.20 -15.73 -0.11
N PRO A 279 -8.85 -15.29 -1.33
CA PRO A 279 -8.04 -16.10 -2.25
C PRO A 279 -6.68 -16.43 -1.62
N ALA A 280 -6.04 -17.49 -2.11
CA ALA A 280 -4.71 -17.92 -1.66
C ALA A 280 -3.63 -16.85 -1.93
N GLU A 281 -3.83 -16.02 -2.95
CA GLU A 281 -2.87 -15.02 -3.38
C GLU A 281 -2.74 -13.83 -2.40
N PRO A 282 -1.51 -13.50 -1.94
CA PRO A 282 -1.28 -12.37 -1.06
C PRO A 282 -1.48 -11.04 -1.80
N SER A 283 -2.26 -10.15 -1.21
CA SER A 283 -2.40 -8.76 -1.68
C SER A 283 -1.06 -8.02 -1.69
N PRO A 284 -0.91 -6.93 -2.50
CA PRO A 284 0.31 -6.11 -2.50
C PRO A 284 0.74 -5.62 -1.11
N MET A 285 -0.23 -5.35 -0.21
CA MET A 285 0.07 -4.99 1.17
C MET A 285 0.62 -6.13 2.00
N GLN A 286 0.09 -7.35 1.85
CA GLN A 286 0.62 -8.54 2.54
C GLN A 286 2.05 -8.81 2.10
N TRP A 287 2.34 -8.62 0.81
CA TRP A 287 3.69 -8.66 0.26
C TRP A 287 4.67 -7.70 0.94
N MET A 288 4.27 -6.47 1.23
CA MET A 288 5.14 -5.51 1.93
C MET A 288 5.50 -5.95 3.35
N THR A 289 4.70 -6.83 3.95
CA THR A 289 4.97 -7.35 5.31
C THR A 289 5.91 -8.54 5.32
N THR A 290 6.12 -9.21 4.19
CA THR A 290 7.03 -10.37 4.07
C THR A 290 8.45 -9.96 3.67
N VAL A 291 8.67 -8.71 3.26
CA VAL A 291 10.00 -8.19 2.90
C VAL A 291 10.62 -7.47 4.12
N PRO A 292 11.74 -7.97 4.70
CA PRO A 292 12.30 -7.44 5.94
C PRO A 292 12.63 -5.94 5.90
N GLY A 293 13.10 -5.44 4.75
CA GLY A 293 13.43 -4.02 4.56
C GLY A 293 12.23 -3.07 4.63
N THR A 294 11.02 -3.56 4.40
CA THR A 294 9.79 -2.73 4.29
C THR A 294 8.86 -2.92 5.49
N LEU A 295 9.08 -3.92 6.34
CA LEU A 295 8.22 -4.20 7.49
C LEU A 295 8.10 -3.01 8.46
N VAL A 296 9.24 -2.42 8.84
CA VAL A 296 9.26 -1.26 9.76
C VAL A 296 8.51 -0.06 9.16
N ALA A 297 8.71 0.19 7.86
CA ALA A 297 8.05 1.27 7.16
C ALA A 297 6.54 1.00 7.02
N THR A 298 6.15 -0.23 6.70
CA THR A 298 4.75 -0.68 6.62
C THR A 298 4.06 -0.55 7.98
N ALA A 299 4.73 -0.94 9.06
CA ALA A 299 4.22 -0.77 10.43
C ALA A 299 4.05 0.71 10.80
N ALA A 300 5.03 1.55 10.46
CA ALA A 300 4.95 2.99 10.69
C ALA A 300 3.77 3.61 9.92
N VAL A 301 3.61 3.26 8.64
CA VAL A 301 2.48 3.76 7.82
C VAL A 301 1.14 3.22 8.33
N ALA A 302 1.04 1.94 8.71
CA ALA A 302 -0.18 1.36 9.26
C ALA A 302 -0.67 2.11 10.53
N CYS A 303 0.26 2.71 11.28
CA CYS A 303 -0.05 3.51 12.46
C CYS A 303 -0.30 5.00 12.13
N LEU A 304 0.37 5.53 11.10
CA LEU A 304 0.26 6.93 10.66
C LEU A 304 -0.97 7.20 9.80
N SER A 305 -1.29 6.31 8.85
CA SER A 305 -2.36 6.50 7.87
C SER A 305 -3.72 6.76 8.53
N PRO A 306 -4.12 6.03 9.60
CA PRO A 306 -5.40 6.26 10.26
C PRO A 306 -5.59 7.70 10.72
N TRP A 307 -4.52 8.38 11.16
CA TRP A 307 -4.64 9.76 11.60
C TRP A 307 -5.09 10.66 10.44
N TYR A 308 -4.36 10.64 9.33
CA TYR A 308 -4.59 11.52 8.21
C TYR A 308 -5.86 11.17 7.42
N GLU A 309 -6.16 9.87 7.31
CA GLU A 309 -7.41 9.41 6.72
C GLU A 309 -8.61 9.88 7.55
N GLU A 310 -8.59 9.76 8.87
CA GLU A 310 -9.71 10.21 9.70
C GLU A 310 -9.82 11.74 9.75
N LEU A 311 -8.71 12.49 9.68
CA LEU A 311 -8.75 13.94 9.50
C LEU A 311 -9.47 14.33 8.21
N PHE A 312 -9.19 13.63 7.11
CA PHE A 312 -9.84 13.90 5.83
C PHE A 312 -11.30 13.42 5.82
N PHE A 313 -11.55 12.13 6.05
CA PHE A 313 -12.86 11.52 5.88
C PHE A 313 -13.85 11.95 6.98
N ARG A 314 -13.45 11.99 8.25
CA ARG A 314 -14.34 12.28 9.41
C ARG A 314 -14.21 13.71 9.88
N GLY A 315 -13.05 14.33 9.69
CA GLY A 315 -12.85 15.76 9.91
C GLY A 315 -13.44 16.59 8.76
N LEU A 316 -12.77 16.63 7.61
CA LEU A 316 -13.10 17.55 6.50
C LEU A 316 -14.37 17.15 5.76
N LEU A 317 -14.38 15.97 5.13
CA LEU A 317 -15.44 15.51 4.25
C LEU A 317 -16.76 15.31 5.01
N PHE A 318 -16.75 14.59 6.13
CA PHE A 318 -17.96 14.38 6.92
C PHE A 318 -18.55 15.70 7.41
N THR A 319 -17.74 16.62 7.96
CA THR A 319 -18.27 17.88 8.53
C THR A 319 -18.84 18.78 7.44
N SER A 320 -18.16 18.87 6.29
CA SER A 320 -18.64 19.67 5.16
C SER A 320 -19.95 19.14 4.60
N VAL A 321 -20.11 17.83 4.45
CA VAL A 321 -21.36 17.18 4.00
C VAL A 321 -22.46 17.25 5.07
N GLU A 322 -22.13 16.98 6.34
CA GLU A 322 -23.08 17.04 7.47
C GLU A 322 -23.77 18.42 7.55
N SER A 323 -23.02 19.49 7.28
CA SER A 323 -23.53 20.86 7.30
C SER A 323 -24.62 21.14 6.26
N LYS A 324 -24.77 20.30 5.23
CA LYS A 324 -25.69 20.51 4.11
C LYS A 324 -26.85 19.52 4.09
N VAL A 325 -26.54 18.24 4.25
CA VAL A 325 -27.52 17.15 4.05
C VAL A 325 -27.70 16.28 5.31
N GLY A 326 -27.04 16.63 6.42
CA GLY A 326 -27.18 15.95 7.70
C GLY A 326 -26.27 14.74 7.87
N GLY A 327 -26.17 14.26 9.12
CA GLY A 327 -25.18 13.27 9.53
C GLY A 327 -25.38 11.86 8.98
N GLY A 328 -26.59 11.51 8.52
CA GLY A 328 -26.87 10.21 7.89
C GLY A 328 -26.21 10.09 6.51
N TRP A 329 -26.47 11.06 5.64
CA TRP A 329 -25.86 11.14 4.31
C TRP A 329 -24.35 11.37 4.39
N ALA A 330 -23.88 12.19 5.34
CA ALA A 330 -22.45 12.34 5.59
C ALA A 330 -21.76 11.02 5.95
N ALA A 331 -22.39 10.20 6.79
CA ALA A 331 -21.86 8.89 7.17
C ALA A 331 -21.83 7.92 5.98
N ALA A 332 -22.90 7.84 5.19
CA ALA A 332 -22.99 6.97 4.02
C ALA A 332 -21.96 7.35 2.95
N LEU A 333 -21.87 8.64 2.62
CA LEU A 333 -20.94 9.14 1.61
C LEU A 333 -19.48 8.98 2.05
N SER A 334 -19.16 9.34 3.29
CA SER A 334 -17.81 9.21 3.84
C SER A 334 -17.37 7.73 3.88
N ALA A 335 -18.24 6.82 4.33
CA ALA A 335 -17.94 5.39 4.36
C ALA A 335 -17.76 4.80 2.95
N SER A 336 -18.60 5.22 2.00
CA SER A 336 -18.52 4.75 0.60
C SER A 336 -17.23 5.21 -0.07
N LEU A 337 -16.91 6.51 0.02
CA LEU A 337 -15.69 7.05 -0.58
C LEU A 337 -14.43 6.47 0.06
N PHE A 338 -14.44 6.28 1.39
CA PHE A 338 -13.36 5.59 2.09
C PHE A 338 -13.18 4.16 1.56
N THR A 339 -14.25 3.38 1.45
CA THR A 339 -14.15 1.99 0.96
C THR A 339 -13.68 1.94 -0.49
N LEU A 340 -14.22 2.80 -1.35
CA LEU A 340 -13.88 2.85 -2.77
C LEU A 340 -12.44 3.28 -3.01
N SER A 341 -11.86 4.16 -2.17
CA SER A 341 -10.45 4.56 -2.31
C SER A 341 -9.47 3.40 -2.07
N HIS A 342 -9.93 2.30 -1.46
CA HIS A 342 -9.12 1.11 -1.20
C HIS A 342 -9.26 0.03 -2.28
N VAL A 343 -10.14 0.20 -3.28
CA VAL A 343 -10.28 -0.76 -4.41
C VAL A 343 -8.94 -0.97 -5.14
N PRO A 344 -8.16 0.07 -5.49
CA PRO A 344 -6.89 -0.12 -6.19
C PRO A 344 -5.85 -0.89 -5.36
N GLN A 345 -5.86 -0.73 -4.03
CA GLN A 345 -4.93 -1.39 -3.11
C GLN A 345 -5.10 -2.91 -3.12
N HIS A 346 -6.30 -3.39 -3.43
CA HIS A 346 -6.63 -4.80 -3.51
C HIS A 346 -6.83 -5.27 -4.95
N GLN A 347 -6.33 -4.54 -5.96
CA GLN A 347 -6.43 -4.93 -7.38
C GLN A 347 -7.85 -5.32 -7.82
N GLY A 348 -8.89 -4.73 -7.20
CA GLY A 348 -10.29 -5.06 -7.49
C GLY A 348 -10.88 -6.26 -6.72
N TYR A 349 -10.11 -6.98 -5.91
CA TYR A 349 -10.64 -8.04 -5.04
C TYR A 349 -11.62 -7.46 -4.01
N LEU A 350 -12.85 -7.97 -4.02
CA LEU A 350 -13.95 -7.40 -3.23
C LEU A 350 -14.00 -7.91 -1.79
N VAL A 351 -13.50 -9.13 -1.52
CA VAL A 351 -13.58 -9.74 -0.18
C VAL A 351 -12.86 -8.89 0.88
N PRO A 352 -11.61 -8.41 0.65
CA PRO A 352 -10.94 -7.51 1.60
C PRO A 352 -11.64 -6.16 1.79
N LEU A 353 -12.51 -5.74 0.87
CA LEU A 353 -13.27 -4.49 1.02
C LEU A 353 -14.38 -4.61 2.07
N VAL A 354 -14.84 -5.82 2.40
CA VAL A 354 -15.86 -6.03 3.44
C VAL A 354 -15.40 -5.52 4.81
N PRO A 355 -14.26 -5.97 5.37
CA PRO A 355 -13.81 -5.45 6.65
C PRO A 355 -13.42 -3.96 6.57
N ILE A 356 -12.92 -3.48 5.44
CA ILE A 356 -12.67 -2.05 5.19
C ILE A 356 -13.96 -1.24 5.27
N ALA A 357 -15.05 -1.72 4.65
CA ALA A 357 -16.36 -1.09 4.73
C ALA A 357 -16.90 -1.07 6.16
N LEU A 358 -16.68 -2.15 6.94
CA LEU A 358 -17.06 -2.21 8.34
C LEU A 358 -16.31 -1.17 9.18
N VAL A 359 -14.99 -1.01 8.97
CA VAL A 359 -14.21 0.06 9.59
C VAL A 359 -14.80 1.41 9.19
N ALA A 360 -15.08 1.63 7.90
CA ALA A 360 -15.57 2.89 7.39
C ALA A 360 -16.95 3.28 7.96
N VAL A 361 -17.84 2.31 8.13
CA VAL A 361 -19.15 2.49 8.76
C VAL A 361 -19.01 2.77 10.25
N ALA A 362 -18.18 1.99 10.96
CA ALA A 362 -17.95 2.13 12.39
C ALA A 362 -17.37 3.51 12.75
N THR A 363 -16.34 3.96 12.03
CA THR A 363 -15.72 5.27 12.23
C THR A 363 -16.66 6.43 11.90
N SER A 364 -17.46 6.31 10.83
CA SER A 364 -18.51 7.28 10.50
C SER A 364 -19.62 7.34 11.55
N TRP A 365 -20.02 6.19 12.12
CA TRP A 365 -20.98 6.12 13.21
C TRP A 365 -20.41 6.75 14.50
N LEU A 366 -19.17 6.42 14.87
CA LEU A 366 -18.46 7.00 16.01
C LEU A 366 -18.37 8.52 15.87
N ARG A 367 -17.99 9.02 14.68
CA ARG A 367 -17.95 10.46 14.39
C ARG A 367 -19.31 11.11 14.57
N ARG A 368 -20.38 10.51 14.03
CA ARG A 368 -21.75 11.03 14.16
C ARG A 368 -22.23 11.08 15.61
N LYS A 369 -21.92 10.04 16.40
CA LYS A 369 -22.37 9.92 17.79
C LYS A 369 -21.61 10.82 18.75
N THR A 370 -20.31 10.98 18.53
CA THR A 370 -19.42 11.67 19.47
C THR A 370 -19.10 13.10 19.04
N HIS A 371 -19.41 13.47 17.79
CA HIS A 371 -18.99 14.73 17.17
C HIS A 371 -17.48 14.98 17.25
N SER A 372 -16.69 13.92 17.37
CA SER A 372 -15.24 13.95 17.51
C SER A 372 -14.59 13.01 16.50
N VAL A 373 -13.40 13.38 16.03
CA VAL A 373 -12.55 12.49 15.21
C VAL A 373 -11.82 11.47 16.09
N ALA A 374 -11.65 11.76 17.39
CA ALA A 374 -10.85 10.93 18.28
C ALA A 374 -11.26 9.45 18.34
N PRO A 375 -12.56 9.15 18.54
CA PRO A 375 -13.00 7.77 18.67
C PRO A 375 -12.84 7.02 17.34
N ALA A 376 -13.07 7.70 16.21
CA ALA A 376 -12.88 7.14 14.88
C ALA A 376 -11.40 6.81 14.61
N PHE A 377 -10.50 7.76 14.90
CA PHE A 377 -9.06 7.53 14.81
C PHE A 377 -8.60 6.38 15.70
N ALA A 378 -9.03 6.35 16.96
CA ALA A 378 -8.65 5.28 17.89
C ALA A 378 -9.13 3.91 17.40
N PHE A 379 -10.37 3.80 16.92
CA PHE A 379 -10.92 2.57 16.33
C PHE A 379 -10.09 2.12 15.13
N HIS A 380 -9.84 3.01 14.19
CA HIS A 380 -9.10 2.69 12.98
C HIS A 380 -7.64 2.32 13.28
N LEU A 381 -6.98 3.05 14.17
CA LEU A 381 -5.63 2.72 14.65
C LEU A 381 -5.59 1.33 15.29
N GLY A 382 -6.56 1.00 16.16
CA GLY A 382 -6.64 -0.32 16.79
C GLY A 382 -6.80 -1.45 15.77
N TYR A 383 -7.58 -1.22 14.72
CA TYR A 383 -7.75 -2.16 13.61
C TYR A 383 -6.43 -2.36 12.84
N ASN A 384 -5.81 -1.29 12.33
CA ASN A 384 -4.58 -1.40 11.54
C ASN A 384 -3.38 -1.89 12.36
N ALA A 385 -3.24 -1.44 13.60
CA ALA A 385 -2.14 -1.86 14.47
C ALA A 385 -2.21 -3.36 14.79
N LEU A 386 -3.40 -3.96 14.87
CA LEU A 386 -3.49 -5.40 15.10
C LEU A 386 -3.16 -6.22 13.85
N LEU A 387 -3.48 -5.71 12.65
CA LEU A 387 -3.17 -6.41 11.40
C LEU A 387 -1.67 -6.58 11.16
N ILE A 388 -0.82 -5.71 11.70
CA ILE A 388 0.64 -5.81 11.53
C ILE A 388 1.31 -6.75 12.54
N VAL A 389 0.65 -7.08 13.65
CA VAL A 389 1.25 -7.89 14.74
C VAL A 389 1.77 -9.26 14.24
N PRO A 390 1.02 -10.05 13.44
CA PRO A 390 1.52 -11.33 12.96
C PRO A 390 2.82 -11.20 12.16
N ALA A 391 2.94 -10.17 11.32
CA ALA A 391 4.14 -9.92 10.52
C ALA A 391 5.35 -9.55 11.40
N LEU A 392 5.13 -8.77 12.47
CA LEU A 392 6.19 -8.42 13.43
C LEU A 392 6.65 -9.61 14.27
N LEU A 393 5.79 -10.60 14.51
CA LEU A 393 6.15 -11.81 15.26
C LEU A 393 6.85 -12.86 14.39
N ALA A 394 6.69 -12.77 13.07
CA ALA A 394 7.29 -13.69 12.10
C ALA A 394 8.67 -13.23 11.58
N ALA A 395 9.02 -11.96 11.79
CA ALA A 395 10.32 -11.37 11.47
C ALA A 395 11.30 -11.51 12.64
#